data_AF-E9F5X3-F1
#
_entry.id   AF-E9F5X3-F1
#
_cell.length_a   1.000
_cell.length_b   1.000
_cell.length_c   1.000
_cell.angle_alpha   90.00
_cell.angle_beta   90.00
_cell.angle_gamma   90.00
#
_symmetry.space_group_name_H-M   'P 1'
#
loop_
_entity.id
_entity.type
_entity.pdbx_description
1 polymer ?
#
loop_
_entity_poly.entity_id
_entity_poly.type
_entity_poly.pdbx_seq_one_letter_code
_entity_poly.pdbx_strand_id
1 'polypeptide(L)'
;MPPFKKWEITAELDLCMAIIYTGGSVGSYKWPEIHELMVKLGHDFTKDAISQHFTKAILKSFKDRHGLPAGKLESITPTKTKRKAAGNAEESPSKRKAK
;
A
#
# COMPACT_ATOMS: atom_id res chain seq x y z
N MET A 1 -8.26 -14.57 -33.85
CA MET A 1 -8.16 -14.41 -32.39
C MET A 1 -7.46 -13.10 -32.13
N PRO A 2 -8.03 -12.15 -31.36
CA PRO A 2 -7.34 -10.91 -31.07
C PRO A 2 -6.10 -11.22 -30.23
N PRO A 3 -4.98 -10.52 -30.45
CA PRO A 3 -3.75 -10.78 -29.72
C PRO A 3 -4.02 -10.55 -28.23
N PHE A 4 -3.71 -11.54 -27.40
CA PHE A 4 -3.55 -11.32 -25.96
C PHE A 4 -2.56 -10.17 -25.82
N LYS A 5 -3.04 -8.98 -25.45
CA LYS A 5 -2.21 -7.80 -25.15
C LYS A 5 -1.36 -8.23 -23.97
N LYS A 6 -0.12 -8.64 -24.25
CA LYS A 6 0.84 -9.03 -23.21
C LYS A 6 1.11 -7.79 -22.39
N TRP A 7 1.05 -7.93 -21.08
CA TRP A 7 1.48 -6.88 -20.18
C TRP A 7 3.00 -6.77 -20.30
N GLU A 8 3.46 -5.65 -20.83
CA GLU A 8 4.87 -5.34 -20.88
C GLU A 8 5.35 -4.96 -19.47
N ILE A 9 6.62 -5.23 -19.16
CA ILE A 9 7.22 -4.93 -17.85
C ILE A 9 7.04 -3.44 -17.51
N THR A 10 7.21 -2.57 -18.51
CA THR A 10 6.99 -1.12 -18.36
C THR A 10 5.56 -0.80 -17.93
N ALA A 11 4.56 -1.45 -18.52
CA ALA A 11 3.15 -1.25 -18.15
C ALA A 11 2.85 -1.74 -16.73
N GLU A 12 3.48 -2.83 -16.28
CA GLU A 12 3.32 -3.31 -14.89
C GLU A 12 3.96 -2.36 -13.88
N LEU A 13 5.13 -1.80 -14.20
CA LEU A 13 5.83 -0.82 -13.37
C LEU A 13 5.03 0.48 -13.27
N ASP A 14 4.56 1.00 -14.40
CA ASP A 14 3.70 2.17 -14.46
C ASP A 14 2.42 1.96 -13.62
N LEU A 15 1.88 0.73 -13.60
CA LEU A 15 0.69 0.41 -12.81
C LEU A 15 0.97 0.45 -11.32
N CYS A 16 2.07 -0.17 -10.90
CA CYS A 16 2.50 -0.10 -9.51
C CYS A 16 2.72 1.35 -9.07
N MET A 17 3.39 2.15 -9.91
CA MET A 17 3.66 3.56 -9.62
C MET A 17 2.39 4.40 -9.59
N ALA A 18 1.44 4.18 -10.50
CA ALA A 18 0.15 4.86 -10.52
C ALA A 18 -0.67 4.60 -9.25
N ILE A 19 -0.66 3.35 -8.76
CA ILE A 19 -1.33 2.96 -7.51
C ILE A 19 -0.69 3.65 -6.29
N ILE A 20 0.64 3.70 -6.24
CA ILE A 20 1.37 4.38 -5.16
C ILE A 20 1.12 5.89 -5.22
N TYR A 21 1.18 6.49 -6.40
CA TYR A 21 1.01 7.93 -6.61
C TYR A 21 -0.40 8.41 -6.23
N THR A 22 -1.43 7.63 -6.56
CA THR A 22 -2.82 7.92 -6.19
C THR A 22 -3.12 7.63 -4.70
N GLY A 23 -2.18 7.04 -3.96
CA GLY A 23 -2.33 6.75 -2.54
C GLY A 23 -3.31 5.61 -2.24
N GLY A 24 -3.48 4.66 -3.16
CA GLY A 24 -4.36 3.51 -2.94
C GLY A 24 -3.82 2.57 -1.87
N SER A 25 -4.63 2.24 -0.85
CA SER A 25 -4.35 1.14 0.08
C SER A 25 -5.09 -0.12 -0.34
N VAL A 26 -4.78 -1.24 0.32
CA VAL A 26 -5.47 -2.52 0.16
C VAL A 26 -6.96 -2.32 0.44
N GLY A 27 -7.78 -2.32 -0.62
CA GLY A 27 -9.24 -2.17 -0.52
C GLY A 27 -9.78 -0.78 -0.82
N SER A 28 -8.93 0.23 -1.04
CA SER A 28 -9.34 1.61 -1.35
C SER A 28 -8.67 2.18 -2.61
N TYR A 29 -8.39 1.31 -3.60
CA TYR A 29 -7.79 1.73 -4.86
C TYR A 29 -8.71 2.68 -5.64
N LYS A 30 -8.18 3.86 -5.98
CA LYS A 30 -8.87 4.86 -6.81
C LYS A 30 -8.76 4.49 -8.29
N TRP A 31 -9.36 3.36 -8.67
CA TRP A 31 -9.30 2.81 -10.03
C TRP A 31 -9.64 3.79 -11.16
N PRO A 32 -10.60 4.73 -11.02
CA PRO A 32 -10.85 5.75 -12.05
C PRO A 32 -9.62 6.63 -12.30
N GLU A 33 -9.01 7.16 -11.24
CA GLU A 33 -7.82 8.02 -11.32
C GLU A 33 -6.59 7.26 -11.82
N ILE A 34 -6.43 6.00 -11.38
CA ILE A 34 -5.35 5.12 -11.87
C ILE A 34 -5.51 4.85 -13.37
N HIS A 35 -6.73 4.65 -13.85
CA HIS A 35 -7.02 4.45 -15.27
C HIS A 35 -6.73 5.71 -16.09
N GLU A 36 -7.14 6.88 -15.62
CA GLU A 36 -6.80 8.16 -16.27
C GLU A 36 -5.29 8.38 -16.34
N LEU A 37 -4.56 8.04 -15.29
CA LEU A 37 -3.10 8.13 -15.26
C LEU A 37 -2.46 7.15 -16.26
N MET A 38 -2.96 5.93 -16.34
CA MET A 38 -2.54 4.93 -17.33
C MET A 38 -2.75 5.40 -18.78
N VAL A 39 -3.92 5.96 -19.08
CA VAL A 39 -4.21 6.53 -20.40
C VAL A 39 -3.27 7.71 -20.71
N LYS A 40 -3.00 8.56 -19.72
CA LYS A 40 -2.05 9.68 -19.86
C LYS A 40 -0.61 9.22 -20.13
N LEU A 41 -0.23 8.04 -19.62
CA LEU A 41 1.06 7.40 -19.90
C LEU A 41 1.11 6.68 -21.26
N GLY A 42 0.00 6.67 -22.01
CA GLY A 42 -0.10 6.06 -23.34
C GLY A 42 -0.61 4.62 -23.34
N HIS A 43 -1.11 4.12 -22.20
CA HIS A 43 -1.66 2.77 -22.09
C HIS A 43 -3.17 2.75 -22.32
N ASP A 44 -3.63 1.85 -23.20
CA ASP A 44 -5.05 1.68 -23.56
C ASP A 44 -5.60 0.38 -22.94
N PHE A 45 -5.57 0.30 -21.62
CA PHE A 45 -6.16 -0.80 -20.85
C PHE A 45 -7.45 -0.35 -20.20
N THR A 46 -8.47 -1.21 -20.16
CA THR A 46 -9.69 -0.90 -19.41
C THR A 46 -9.44 -0.91 -17.91
N LYS A 47 -10.23 -0.14 -17.17
CA LYS A 47 -10.23 -0.13 -15.70
C LYS A 47 -10.33 -1.54 -15.09
N ASP A 48 -11.18 -2.40 -15.65
CA ASP A 48 -11.32 -3.79 -15.22
C ASP A 48 -10.08 -4.63 -15.51
N ALA A 49 -9.43 -4.42 -16.66
CA ALA A 49 -8.18 -5.11 -16.98
C ALA A 49 -7.06 -4.71 -16.00
N ILE A 50 -6.94 -3.41 -15.71
CA ILE A 50 -5.95 -2.86 -14.78
C ILE A 50 -6.15 -3.42 -13.36
N SER A 51 -7.38 -3.36 -12.85
CA SER A 51 -7.70 -3.85 -11.49
C SER A 51 -7.49 -5.35 -11.33
N GLN A 52 -7.85 -6.13 -12.34
CA GLN A 52 -7.64 -7.57 -12.36
C GLN A 52 -6.16 -7.92 -12.45
N HIS A 53 -5.40 -7.27 -13.32
CA HIS A 53 -3.98 -7.56 -13.49
C HIS A 53 -3.21 -7.29 -12.21
N PHE A 54 -3.45 -6.14 -11.58
CA PHE A 54 -2.82 -5.82 -10.31
C PHE A 54 -3.16 -6.84 -9.22
N THR A 55 -4.43 -7.22 -9.07
CA THR A 55 -4.87 -8.10 -7.97
C THR A 55 -4.48 -9.56 -8.20
N LYS A 56 -4.62 -10.06 -9.44
CA LYS A 56 -4.49 -11.48 -9.78
C LYS A 56 -3.11 -11.88 -10.27
N ALA A 57 -2.37 -10.98 -10.93
CA ALA A 57 -1.02 -11.26 -11.40
C ALA A 57 0.00 -10.72 -10.39
N ILE A 58 0.01 -9.40 -10.18
CA ILE A 58 1.06 -8.73 -9.39
C ILE A 58 0.95 -9.09 -7.89
N LEU A 59 -0.18 -8.80 -7.25
CA LEU A 59 -0.41 -9.07 -5.83
C LEU A 59 -0.33 -10.55 -5.49
N LYS A 60 -0.89 -11.42 -6.34
CA LYS A 60 -0.86 -12.87 -6.12
C LYS A 60 0.58 -13.41 -6.22
N SER A 61 1.31 -13.06 -7.28
CA SER A 61 2.70 -13.49 -7.44
C SER A 61 3.59 -12.96 -6.32
N PHE A 62 3.38 -11.71 -5.90
CA PHE A 62 4.09 -11.14 -4.76
C PHE A 62 3.84 -11.93 -3.46
N LYS A 63 2.58 -12.23 -3.13
CA LYS A 63 2.23 -13.03 -1.94
C LYS A 63 2.84 -14.43 -2.00
N ASP A 64 2.78 -15.07 -3.16
CA ASP A 64 3.31 -16.41 -3.39
C ASP A 64 4.83 -16.48 -3.18
N ARG A 65 5.58 -15.55 -3.78
CA ARG A 65 7.05 -15.49 -3.64
C ARG A 65 7.52 -15.21 -2.21
N HIS A 66 6.75 -14.46 -1.44
CA HIS A 66 7.14 -14.01 -0.09
C HIS A 66 6.43 -14.76 1.04
N GLY A 67 5.58 -15.76 0.73
CA GLY A 67 4.82 -16.51 1.73
C GLY A 67 3.91 -15.63 2.60
N LEU A 68 3.47 -14.48 2.08
CA LEU A 68 2.68 -13.51 2.84
C LEU A 68 1.21 -13.95 2.89
N PRO A 69 0.58 -14.06 4.08
CA PRO A 69 -0.81 -14.42 4.19
C PRO A 69 -1.69 -13.36 3.53
N ALA A 70 -2.71 -13.80 2.78
CA ALA A 70 -3.67 -12.92 2.14
C ALA A 70 -4.38 -12.06 3.20
N GLY A 71 -4.08 -10.76 3.23
CA GLY A 71 -4.69 -9.79 4.16
C GLY A 71 -3.70 -8.97 4.99
N LYS A 72 -2.38 -9.19 4.87
CA LYS A 72 -1.37 -8.50 5.69
C LYS A 72 -0.41 -7.57 4.93
N LEU A 73 -0.89 -6.92 3.88
CA LEU A 73 -0.19 -5.78 3.25
C LEU A 73 -0.65 -4.44 3.87
N GLU A 74 -1.18 -4.47 5.09
CA GLU A 74 -1.42 -3.28 5.88
C GLU A 74 -0.26 -3.17 6.88
N SER A 75 0.53 -2.10 6.76
CA SER A 75 1.62 -1.75 7.68
C SER A 75 2.93 -2.54 7.53
N ILE A 76 3.68 -2.23 6.47
CA ILE A 76 5.14 -2.11 6.59
C ILE A 76 5.47 -0.61 6.73
N THR A 77 4.75 0.13 7.59
CA THR A 77 5.34 1.36 8.12
C THR A 77 6.47 0.93 9.05
N PRO A 78 7.69 1.51 8.95
CA PRO A 78 8.71 1.26 9.94
C PRO A 78 8.11 1.62 11.29
N THR A 79 8.05 0.64 12.20
CA THR A 79 7.67 0.83 13.59
C THR A 79 8.50 2.01 14.10
N LYS A 80 7.88 3.19 14.23
CA LYS A 80 8.48 4.28 14.99
C LYS A 80 8.61 3.72 16.40
N THR A 81 9.81 3.25 16.73
CA THR A 81 10.20 2.88 18.08
C THR A 81 9.76 4.02 18.98
N LYS A 82 8.71 3.76 19.74
CA LYS A 82 8.14 4.68 20.70
C LYS A 82 9.28 5.01 21.64
N ARG A 83 9.90 6.20 21.48
CA ARG A 83 10.84 6.73 22.47
C ARG A 83 10.07 6.75 23.79
N LYS A 84 10.35 5.79 24.66
CA LYS A 84 9.96 5.88 26.06
C LYS A 84 10.72 7.07 26.61
N ALA A 85 10.06 8.22 26.66
CA ALA A 85 10.47 9.31 27.53
C ALA A 85 10.32 8.81 28.97
N ALA A 86 11.38 8.20 29.49
CA ALA A 86 11.56 8.00 30.93
C ALA A 86 12.25 9.24 31.47
N GLY A 87 11.53 10.36 31.51
CA GLY A 87 11.87 11.49 32.34
C GLY A 87 11.05 11.37 33.62
N ASN A 88 11.53 10.58 34.59
CA ASN A 88 11.01 10.66 35.95
C ASN A 88 11.84 11.72 36.66
N ALA A 89 11.26 12.91 36.77
CA ALA A 89 11.80 14.02 37.52
C ALA A 89 11.92 13.63 39.00
N GLU A 90 13.10 13.94 39.51
CA GLU A 90 13.54 13.94 40.89
C GLU A 90 12.60 14.75 41.80
N GLU A 91 12.32 14.19 42.98
CA GLU A 91 12.19 14.86 44.28
C GLU A 91 11.22 16.06 44.46
N SER A 92 10.13 15.87 45.22
CA SER A 92 9.97 16.51 46.55
C SER A 92 8.64 16.14 47.26
N PRO A 93 8.62 16.05 48.60
CA PRO A 93 7.49 15.57 49.40
C PRO A 93 6.63 16.71 49.98
N SER A 94 5.30 16.59 50.00
CA SER A 94 4.47 17.33 50.97
C SER A 94 3.04 16.79 51.13
N LYS A 95 2.76 16.30 52.36
CA LYS A 95 1.60 16.55 53.25
C LYS A 95 0.19 16.60 52.60
N ARG A 96 -0.87 15.94 53.10
CA ARG A 96 -1.22 15.44 54.44
C ARG A 96 -2.48 14.55 54.27
N LYS A 97 -2.54 13.42 55.00
CA LYS A 97 -3.77 12.62 55.17
C LYS A 97 -4.75 13.37 56.09
N ALA A 98 -6.02 13.44 55.69
CA ALA A 98 -7.13 13.73 56.59
C ALA A 98 -7.58 12.42 57.26
N LYS A 99 -7.90 12.51 58.55
CA LYS A 99 -8.63 11.51 59.33
C LYS A 99 -9.89 12.20 59.86
#